data_AF-A0A7C5K081-F1
#
_entry.id   AF-A0A7C5K081-F1
#
_cell.length_a   1.000
_cell.length_b   1.000
_cell.length_c   1.000
_cell.angle_alpha   90.00
_cell.angle_beta   90.00
_cell.angle_gamma   90.00
#
_symmetry.space_group_name_H-M   'P 1'
#
loop_
_entity.id
_entity.type
_entity.pdbx_description
1 polymer ?
#
loop_
_entity_poly.entity_id
_entity_poly.type
_entity_poly.pdbx_seq_one_letter_code
_entity_poly.pdbx_strand_id
1 'polypeptide(L)'
;MAKLPPHVQERLLRLQQLQQTLQSVLAQKQQVELELTEIEQALSELQKVADDAVIYKSIGSLMVKTDKTKVVTDLNERKELLNMRASVLGKQEERLRSQMKELQAKLQQDLSPVSGTQQ
;
A
#
# COMPACT_ATOMS: atom_id res chain seq x y z
N MET A 1 20.12 32.60 13.05
CA MET A 1 19.01 31.85 12.42
C MET A 1 17.82 31.91 13.37
N ALA A 2 16.74 32.61 13.03
CA ALA A 2 15.58 32.72 13.91
C ALA A 2 15.00 31.32 14.16
N LYS A 3 14.88 30.94 15.44
CA LYS A 3 14.33 29.64 15.84
C LYS A 3 12.84 29.67 15.52
N LEU A 4 12.36 28.71 14.73
CA LEU A 4 10.93 28.62 14.37
C LEU A 4 10.07 28.58 15.65
N PRO A 5 8.85 29.15 15.64
CA PRO A 5 7.95 29.04 16.78
C PRO A 5 7.71 27.56 17.16
N PRO A 6 7.56 27.22 18.46
CA PRO A 6 7.42 25.83 18.90
C PRO A 6 6.29 25.06 18.21
N HIS A 7 5.14 25.70 17.99
CA HIS A 7 4.00 25.09 17.29
C HIS A 7 4.30 24.75 15.81
N VAL A 8 5.14 25.54 15.14
CA VAL A 8 5.58 25.27 13.77
C VAL A 8 6.53 24.08 13.74
N GLN A 9 7.43 23.98 14.71
CA GLN A 9 8.35 22.84 14.83
C GLN A 9 7.59 21.54 15.06
N GLU A 10 6.60 21.54 15.96
CA GLU A 10 5.76 20.38 16.24
C GLU A 10 4.97 19.95 14.99
N ARG A 11 4.36 20.91 14.28
CA ARG A 11 3.66 20.62 13.01
C ARG A 11 4.60 20.06 11.94
N LEU A 12 5.83 20.56 11.85
CA LEU A 12 6.83 20.07 10.89
C LEU A 12 7.25 18.63 11.21
N LEU A 13 7.50 18.32 12.49
CA LEU A 13 7.78 16.96 12.94
C LEU A 13 6.61 16.02 12.63
N ARG A 14 5.37 16.46 12.88
CA ARG A 14 4.18 15.67 12.56
C ARG A 14 4.05 15.41 11.06
N LEU A 15 4.36 16.38 10.22
CA LEU A 15 4.36 16.21 8.76
C LEU A 15 5.37 15.15 8.32
N GLN A 16 6.59 15.18 8.88
CA GLN A 16 7.62 14.18 8.61
C GLN A 16 7.18 12.76 9.01
N GLN A 17 6.55 12.62 10.19
CA GLN A 17 6.00 11.33 10.63
C GLN A 17 4.92 10.80 9.67
N LEU A 18 4.01 11.67 9.21
CA LEU A 18 2.98 11.29 8.24
C LEU A 18 3.59 10.88 6.89
N GLN A 19 4.62 11.59 6.42
CA GLN A 19 5.36 11.23 5.20
C GLN A 19 6.00 9.84 5.32
N GLN A 20 6.66 9.55 6.44
CA GLN A 20 7.29 8.24 6.66
C GLN A 20 6.25 7.11 6.74
N THR A 21 5.10 7.40 7.37
CA THR A 21 3.99 6.44 7.44
C THR A 21 3.40 6.17 6.05
N LEU A 22 3.21 7.22 5.25
CA LEU A 22 2.73 7.11 3.87
C LEU A 22 3.67 6.26 3.01
N GLN A 23 4.99 6.46 3.12
CA GLN A 23 5.96 5.63 2.40
C GLN A 23 5.82 4.15 2.74
N SER A 24 5.62 3.80 4.02
CA SER A 24 5.37 2.41 4.44
C SER A 24 4.08 1.84 3.86
N VAL A 25 2.99 2.62 3.88
CA VAL A 25 1.70 2.20 3.29
C VAL A 25 1.83 1.96 1.78
N LEU A 26 2.53 2.85 1.07
CA LEU A 26 2.76 2.70 -0.37
C LEU A 26 3.59 1.45 -0.69
N ALA A 27 4.65 1.17 0.09
CA ALA A 27 5.46 -0.03 -0.09
C ALA A 27 4.63 -1.31 0.14
N GLN A 28 3.79 -1.33 1.18
CA GLN A 28 2.89 -2.45 1.45
C GLN A 28 1.85 -2.64 0.33
N LYS A 29 1.30 -1.55 -0.20
CA LYS A 29 0.34 -1.58 -1.30
C LYS A 29 0.96 -2.13 -2.57
N GLN A 30 2.16 -1.67 -2.92
CA GLN A 30 2.92 -2.19 -4.06
C GLN A 30 3.18 -3.69 -3.96
N GLN A 31 3.53 -4.19 -2.76
CA GLN A 31 3.72 -5.62 -2.51
C GLN A 31 2.43 -6.42 -2.80
N VAL A 32 1.27 -5.92 -2.34
CA VAL A 32 -0.03 -6.56 -2.56
C VAL A 32 -0.43 -6.55 -4.03
N GLU A 33 -0.18 -5.45 -4.75
CA GLU A 33 -0.46 -5.33 -6.19
C GLU A 33 0.39 -6.29 -7.04
N LEU A 34 1.66 -6.50 -6.67
CA LEU A 34 2.50 -7.51 -7.31
C LEU A 34 1.95 -8.92 -7.10
N GLU A 35 1.60 -9.27 -5.86
CA GLU A 35 1.04 -10.59 -5.53
C GLU A 35 -0.31 -10.84 -6.23
N LEU A 36 -1.16 -9.81 -6.35
CA LEU A 36 -2.40 -9.88 -7.12
C LEU A 36 -2.12 -10.16 -8.60
N THR A 37 -1.15 -9.47 -9.19
CA THR A 37 -0.76 -9.65 -10.59
C THR A 37 -0.26 -11.07 -10.85
N GLU A 38 0.56 -11.62 -9.96
CA GLU A 38 1.04 -13.00 -10.05
C GLU A 38 -0.11 -14.02 -9.98
N ILE A 39 -1.07 -13.82 -9.08
CA ILE A 39 -2.25 -14.69 -8.96
C ILE A 39 -3.13 -14.60 -10.21
N GLU A 40 -3.34 -13.41 -10.75
CA GLU A 40 -4.13 -13.22 -11.98
C GLU A 40 -3.49 -13.91 -13.18
N GLN A 41 -2.15 -13.82 -13.31
CA GLN A 41 -1.41 -14.55 -14.33
C GLN A 41 -1.52 -16.07 -14.14
N ALA A 42 -1.35 -16.57 -12.90
CA ALA A 42 -1.47 -17.99 -12.60
C ALA A 42 -2.88 -18.53 -12.94
N LEU A 43 -3.94 -17.80 -12.57
CA LEU A 43 -5.32 -18.15 -12.92
C LEU A 43 -5.54 -18.15 -14.43
N SER A 44 -4.99 -17.17 -15.15
CA SER A 44 -5.09 -17.09 -16.61
C SER A 44 -4.40 -18.26 -17.31
N GLU A 45 -3.21 -18.66 -16.84
CA GLU A 45 -2.51 -19.83 -17.39
C GLU A 45 -3.24 -21.14 -17.07
N LEU A 46 -3.75 -21.29 -15.85
CA LEU A 46 -4.54 -22.47 -15.48
C LEU A 46 -5.77 -22.67 -16.36
N GLN A 47 -6.41 -21.59 -16.81
CA GLN A 47 -7.55 -21.69 -17.73
C GLN A 47 -7.18 -22.32 -19.09
N LYS A 48 -5.93 -22.16 -19.54
CA LYS A 48 -5.43 -22.69 -20.82
C LYS A 48 -4.98 -24.14 -20.73
N VAL A 49 -4.71 -24.64 -19.52
CA VAL A 49 -4.26 -26.00 -19.27
C VAL A 49 -5.43 -26.98 -19.40
N ALA A 50 -5.20 -28.16 -20.00
CA ALA A 50 -6.21 -29.21 -20.10
C ALA A 50 -6.72 -29.66 -18.73
N ASP A 51 -7.98 -30.09 -18.65
CA ASP A 51 -8.61 -30.44 -17.36
C ASP A 51 -8.03 -31.72 -16.73
N ASP A 52 -7.43 -32.58 -17.54
CA ASP A 52 -6.75 -33.82 -17.11
C ASP A 52 -5.26 -33.62 -16.82
N ALA A 53 -4.75 -32.40 -16.93
CA ALA A 53 -3.35 -32.10 -16.65
C ALA A 53 -3.00 -32.37 -15.18
N VAL A 54 -1.84 -32.98 -14.98
CA VAL A 54 -1.31 -33.22 -13.63
C VAL A 54 -0.74 -31.92 -13.07
N ILE A 55 -1.37 -31.39 -12.02
CA ILE A 55 -0.93 -30.17 -11.34
C ILE A 55 -0.19 -30.52 -10.05
N TYR A 56 0.91 -29.81 -9.81
CA TYR A 56 1.66 -29.87 -8.56
C TYR A 56 1.66 -28.49 -7.90
N LYS A 57 1.41 -28.46 -6.60
CA LYS A 57 1.50 -27.26 -5.76
C LYS A 57 2.75 -27.36 -4.88
N SER A 58 3.51 -26.26 -4.81
CA SER A 58 4.63 -26.16 -3.87
C SER A 58 4.13 -25.85 -2.46
N ILE A 59 4.66 -26.58 -1.48
CA ILE A 59 4.44 -26.38 -0.04
C ILE A 59 5.81 -26.45 0.65
N GLY A 60 6.43 -25.29 0.88
CA GLY A 60 7.79 -25.21 1.40
C GLY A 60 8.78 -25.82 0.42
N SER A 61 9.47 -26.88 0.85
CA SER A 61 10.40 -27.66 0.00
C SER A 61 9.73 -28.84 -0.71
N LEU A 62 8.43 -29.07 -0.51
CA LEU A 62 7.70 -30.22 -1.07
C LEU A 62 6.86 -29.83 -2.28
N MET A 63 6.74 -30.75 -3.23
CA MET A 63 5.79 -30.66 -4.35
C MET A 63 4.69 -31.70 -4.15
N VAL A 64 3.44 -31.27 -4.07
CA VAL A 64 2.29 -32.15 -3.81
C VAL A 64 1.36 -32.13 -5.01
N LYS A 65 1.01 -33.31 -5.52
CA LYS A 65 0.01 -33.45 -6.59
C LYS A 65 -1.35 -32.95 -6.09
N THR A 66 -2.04 -32.16 -6.89
CA THR A 66 -3.34 -31.57 -6.56
C THR A 66 -4.21 -31.44 -7.80
N ASP A 67 -5.51 -31.23 -7.59
CA ASP A 67 -6.45 -31.02 -8.68
C ASP A 67 -6.49 -29.54 -9.12
N LYS A 68 -6.68 -29.33 -10.42
CA LYS A 68 -6.80 -27.99 -11.03
C LYS A 68 -7.89 -27.15 -10.38
N THR A 69 -9.07 -27.74 -10.15
CA THR A 69 -10.20 -27.07 -9.52
C THR A 69 -9.86 -26.56 -8.13
N LYS A 70 -9.17 -27.36 -7.33
CA LYS A 70 -8.71 -26.97 -5.99
C LYS A 70 -7.72 -25.81 -6.04
N VAL A 71 -6.75 -25.85 -6.96
CA VAL A 71 -5.79 -24.74 -7.13
C VAL A 71 -6.49 -23.46 -7.53
N VAL A 72 -7.46 -23.52 -8.44
CA VAL A 72 -8.26 -22.36 -8.85
C VAL A 72 -9.05 -21.78 -7.67
N THR A 73 -9.69 -22.62 -6.86
CA THR A 73 -10.38 -22.17 -5.64
C THR A 73 -9.42 -21.47 -4.67
N ASP A 74 -8.30 -22.12 -4.31
CA ASP A 74 -7.30 -21.57 -3.40
C ASP A 74 -6.77 -20.19 -3.88
N LEU A 75 -6.49 -20.06 -5.18
CA LEU A 75 -5.99 -18.82 -5.78
C LEU A 75 -7.05 -17.71 -5.76
N ASN A 76 -8.32 -18.04 -6.02
CA ASN A 76 -9.41 -17.06 -5.95
C ASN A 76 -9.66 -16.57 -4.51
N GLU A 77 -9.67 -17.47 -3.53
CA GLU A 77 -9.78 -17.08 -2.11
C GLU A 77 -8.63 -16.14 -1.70
N ARG A 78 -7.39 -16.47 -2.10
CA ARG A 78 -6.23 -15.60 -1.84
C ARG A 78 -6.36 -14.25 -2.56
N LYS A 79 -6.86 -14.23 -3.80
CA LYS A 79 -7.13 -13.00 -4.56
C LYS A 79 -8.13 -12.10 -3.83
N GLU A 80 -9.22 -12.67 -3.31
CA GLU A 80 -10.23 -11.93 -2.54
C GLU A 80 -9.62 -11.29 -1.28
N LEU A 81 -8.82 -12.04 -0.52
CA LEU A 81 -8.12 -11.54 0.66
C LEU A 81 -7.18 -10.37 0.32
N LEU A 82 -6.41 -10.50 -0.76
CA LEU A 82 -5.50 -9.45 -1.21
C LEU A 82 -6.22 -8.21 -1.72
N ASN A 83 -7.35 -8.37 -2.42
CA ASN A 83 -8.20 -7.26 -2.86
C ASN A 83 -8.76 -6.47 -1.66
N MET A 84 -9.21 -7.17 -0.61
CA MET A 84 -9.64 -6.51 0.62
C MET A 84 -8.47 -5.73 1.25
N ARG A 85 -7.28 -6.32 1.33
CA ARG A 85 -6.09 -5.66 1.85
C ARG A 85 -5.70 -4.43 1.04
N ALA A 86 -5.73 -4.52 -0.29
CA ALA A 86 -5.46 -3.39 -1.19
C ALA A 86 -6.46 -2.24 -0.96
N SER A 87 -7.74 -2.56 -0.81
CA SER A 87 -8.79 -1.57 -0.51
C SER A 87 -8.55 -0.85 0.82
N VAL A 88 -8.16 -1.58 1.88
CA VAL A 88 -7.82 -0.99 3.17
C VAL A 88 -6.60 -0.08 3.06
N LEU A 89 -5.54 -0.52 2.38
CA LEU A 89 -4.33 0.29 2.17
C LEU A 89 -4.61 1.54 1.32
N GLY A 90 -5.48 1.44 0.31
CA GLY A 90 -5.94 2.60 -0.47
C GLY A 90 -6.64 3.65 0.39
N LYS A 91 -7.56 3.23 1.26
CA LYS A 91 -8.22 4.16 2.21
C LYS A 91 -7.24 4.79 3.20
N GLN A 92 -6.24 4.03 3.67
CA GLN A 92 -5.18 4.56 4.53
C GLN A 92 -4.33 5.61 3.81
N GLU A 93 -3.96 5.33 2.56
CA GLU A 93 -3.23 6.26 1.70
C GLU A 93 -3.98 7.59 1.54
N GLU A 94 -5.27 7.54 1.15
CA GLU A 94 -6.11 8.72 0.97
C GLU A 94 -6.19 9.57 2.25
N ARG A 95 -6.42 8.92 3.40
CA ARG A 95 -6.49 9.60 4.69
C ARG A 95 -5.18 10.29 5.04
N LEU A 96 -4.03 9.61 4.86
CA LEU A 96 -2.71 10.18 5.13
C LEU A 96 -2.43 11.38 4.23
N ARG A 97 -2.76 11.29 2.94
CA ARG A 97 -2.60 12.39 2.00
C ARG A 97 -3.47 13.60 2.38
N SER A 98 -4.71 13.38 2.81
CA SER A 98 -5.58 14.47 3.29
C SER A 98 -4.99 15.16 4.52
N GLN A 99 -4.57 14.38 5.52
CA GLN A 99 -3.94 14.91 6.75
C GLN A 99 -2.67 15.70 6.45
N MET A 100 -1.84 15.21 5.53
CA MET A 100 -0.64 15.92 5.08
C MET A 100 -0.98 17.25 4.40
N LYS A 101 -1.98 17.27 3.51
CA LYS A 101 -2.41 18.48 2.81
C LYS A 101 -2.93 19.55 3.77
N GLU A 102 -3.76 19.15 4.74
CA GLU A 102 -4.26 20.06 5.79
C GLU A 102 -3.12 20.62 6.64
N LEU A 103 -2.14 19.78 7.00
CA LEU A 103 -1.00 20.19 7.82
C LEU A 103 -0.05 21.11 7.06
N GLN A 104 0.18 20.86 5.77
CA GLN A 104 0.94 21.73 4.88
C GLN A 104 0.27 23.10 4.73
N ALA A 105 -1.05 23.16 4.57
CA ALA A 105 -1.79 24.42 4.49
C ALA A 105 -1.65 25.24 5.78
N LYS A 106 -1.74 24.61 6.95
CA LYS A 106 -1.52 25.26 8.26
C LYS A 106 -0.08 25.77 8.41
N LEU A 107 0.91 24.96 8.03
CA LEU A 107 2.32 25.36 8.04
C LEU A 107 2.57 26.56 7.11
N GLN A 108 1.96 26.59 5.94
CA GLN A 108 2.09 27.72 5.01
C GLN A 108 1.48 29.00 5.58
N GLN A 109 0.35 28.90 6.28
CA GLN A 109 -0.28 30.02 7.00
C GLN A 109 0.61 30.52 8.14
N ASP A 110 1.19 29.62 8.95
CA ASP A 110 2.06 29.98 10.07
C ASP A 110 3.36 30.69 9.59
N LEU A 111 3.86 30.34 8.40
CA LEU A 111 5.10 30.88 7.83
C LEU A 111 4.89 32.16 7.01
N SER A 112 3.68 32.42 6.51
CA SER A 112 3.39 33.61 5.69
C SER A 112 3.55 34.96 6.43
N PRO A 113 3.15 35.15 7.70
CA PRO A 113 3.35 36.41 8.41
C PRO A 113 4.79 36.64 8.89
N VAL A 114 5.63 35.59 8.94
CA VAL A 114 7.03 35.68 9.38
C VAL A 114 7.92 36.35 8.32
N SER A 115 7.48 36.41 7.06
CA SER A 115 8.24 37.00 5.95
C SER A 115 7.99 38.51 5.76
N GLY A 116 7.02 39.09 6.47
CA GLY A 116 6.57 40.48 6.29
C GLY A 116 7.09 41.50 7.31
N THR A 117 8.02 41.14 8.21
CA THR A 117 8.53 42.02 9.28
C THR A 117 10.03 42.35 9.17
N GLN A 118 10.59 42.26 7.96
CA GLN A 118 11.91 42.82 7.65
C GLN A 118 11.80 43.79 6.47
N GLN A 119 11.13 44.92 6.68
CA GLN A 119 11.49 46.27 6.18
C GLN A 119 10.48 47.30 6.67
#